data_AF-A0A2V1B2B0-F1
#
_entry.id   AF-A0A2V1B2B0-F1
#
_cell.length_a   1.000
_cell.length_b   1.000
_cell.length_c   1.000
_cell.angle_alpha   90.00
_cell.angle_beta   90.00
_cell.angle_gamma   90.00
#
_symmetry.space_group_name_H-M   'P 1'
#
loop_
_entity.id
_entity.type
_entity.pdbx_description
1 polymer ?
#
loop_
_entity_poly.entity_id
_entity_poly.type
_entity_poly.pdbx_seq_one_letter_code
_entity_poly.pdbx_strand_id
1 'polypeptide(L)'
;MKVVNNVLDSTELGGDTSMLRVHSIQTQSVDPTFLPKHISQSFAKKADLALAFSCDHPSVAVAIEPVQKANPDLCLSQMTDAYTSTVPLACCLEVKEGGGDYNEAILQLGIWCAAGLERLRGLRTLAETDSGSGLEEELPPFLGWTVVGHDWKFHISWKDEGGNVPNKLCLVPGGR
;
A
#
# COMPACT_ATOMS: atom_id res chain seq x y z
N MET A 1 5.40 -11.84 -12.93
CA MET A 1 4.62 -10.80 -13.66
C MET A 1 3.34 -11.36 -14.30
N LYS A 2 3.40 -12.34 -15.23
CA LYS A 2 2.17 -12.95 -15.83
C LYS A 2 1.19 -13.58 -14.83
N VAL A 3 1.70 -14.27 -13.80
CA VAL A 3 0.85 -14.99 -12.82
C VAL A 3 0.03 -14.02 -11.96
N VAL A 4 0.60 -12.89 -11.53
CA VAL A 4 -0.09 -11.91 -10.67
C VAL A 4 -1.15 -11.14 -11.46
N ASN A 5 -0.85 -10.76 -12.71
CA ASN A 5 -1.85 -10.16 -13.61
C ASN A 5 -2.99 -11.14 -13.88
N ASN A 6 -2.67 -12.42 -14.16
CA ASN A 6 -3.69 -13.44 -14.34
C ASN A 6 -4.55 -13.66 -13.08
N VAL A 7 -4.00 -13.52 -11.87
CA VAL A 7 -4.77 -13.63 -10.63
C VAL A 7 -5.74 -12.47 -10.49
N LEU A 8 -5.30 -11.23 -10.72
CA LEU A 8 -6.16 -10.03 -10.69
C LEU A 8 -7.24 -10.04 -11.79
N ASP A 9 -6.92 -10.59 -12.97
CA ASP A 9 -7.87 -10.76 -14.08
C ASP A 9 -8.85 -11.93 -13.83
N SER A 10 -8.45 -12.94 -13.05
CA SER A 10 -9.27 -14.13 -12.73
C SER A 10 -10.17 -13.94 -11.51
N THR A 11 -9.89 -12.97 -10.65
CA THR A 11 -10.79 -12.63 -9.55
C THR A 11 -11.94 -11.80 -10.12
N GLU A 12 -13.13 -12.39 -10.19
CA GLU A 12 -14.40 -11.68 -10.45
C GLU A 12 -14.73 -10.69 -9.31
N LEU A 13 -13.81 -9.79 -8.97
CA LEU A 13 -14.15 -8.52 -8.33
C LEU A 13 -14.94 -7.75 -9.38
N GLY A 14 -16.27 -7.73 -9.26
CA GLY A 14 -17.23 -7.17 -10.22
C GLY A 14 -17.16 -5.65 -10.44
N GLY A 15 -15.96 -5.07 -10.42
CA GLY A 15 -15.65 -3.69 -10.78
C GLY A 15 -14.52 -3.62 -11.80
N ASP A 16 -14.41 -2.48 -12.47
CA ASP A 16 -13.39 -2.21 -13.48
C ASP A 16 -11.97 -2.22 -12.87
N THR A 17 -11.28 -3.36 -12.94
CA THR A 17 -9.90 -3.51 -12.47
C THR A 17 -8.88 -2.81 -13.38
N SER A 18 -9.31 -2.21 -14.50
CA SER A 18 -8.41 -1.51 -15.43
C SER A 18 -7.72 -0.29 -14.79
N MET A 19 -8.27 0.22 -13.69
CA MET A 19 -7.67 1.29 -12.91
C MET A 19 -6.47 0.85 -12.05
N LEU A 20 -6.25 -0.46 -11.87
CA LEU A 20 -5.15 -0.98 -11.04
C LEU A 20 -3.99 -1.49 -11.89
N ARG A 21 -2.77 -1.19 -11.44
CA ARG A 21 -1.51 -1.64 -12.05
C ARG A 21 -0.64 -2.31 -11.00
N VAL A 22 0.00 -3.41 -11.40
CA VAL A 22 1.02 -4.07 -10.57
C VAL A 22 2.37 -3.43 -10.85
N HIS A 23 3.01 -2.93 -9.81
CA HIS A 23 4.37 -2.43 -9.84
C HIS A 23 5.30 -3.39 -9.09
N SER A 24 6.43 -3.72 -9.71
CA SER A 24 7.52 -4.32 -8.95
C SER A 24 8.22 -3.23 -8.16
N ILE A 25 8.23 -3.39 -6.84
CA ILE A 25 8.85 -2.47 -5.89
C ILE A 25 10.02 -3.11 -5.13
N GLN A 26 10.44 -4.31 -5.56
CA GLN A 26 11.52 -5.08 -4.95
C GLN A 26 12.85 -4.32 -4.87
N THR A 27 13.11 -3.35 -5.74
CA THR A 27 14.33 -2.54 -5.72
C THR A 27 14.16 -1.19 -5.01
N GLN A 28 12.91 -0.76 -4.79
CA GLN A 28 12.52 0.55 -4.31
C GLN A 28 12.53 0.60 -2.78
N SER A 29 12.66 1.80 -2.21
CA SER A 29 12.73 2.02 -0.77
C SER A 29 11.56 2.86 -0.29
N VAL A 30 11.12 2.59 0.93
CA VAL A 30 10.21 3.47 1.67
C VAL A 30 10.99 4.69 2.15
N ASP A 31 10.34 5.85 2.17
CA ASP A 31 10.94 7.07 2.72
C ASP A 31 11.23 6.89 4.21
N PRO A 32 12.48 7.10 4.65
CA PRO A 32 12.86 6.95 6.05
C PRO A 32 12.01 7.77 7.03
N THR A 33 11.42 8.87 6.58
CA THR A 33 10.55 9.72 7.41
C THR A 33 9.23 9.04 7.78
N PHE A 34 8.79 8.05 6.99
CA PHE A 34 7.58 7.26 7.25
C PHE A 34 7.85 5.94 7.97
N LEU A 35 9.13 5.58 8.20
CA LEU A 35 9.47 4.34 8.87
C LEU A 35 9.19 4.40 10.38
N PRO A 36 8.75 3.28 10.98
CA PRO A 36 8.62 3.22 12.43
C PRO A 36 9.98 3.40 13.13
N LYS A 37 10.00 4.21 14.20
CA LYS A 37 11.23 4.73 14.86
C LYS A 37 12.18 3.67 15.43
N HIS A 38 11.72 2.45 15.68
CA HIS A 38 12.48 1.40 16.38
C HIS A 38 12.91 0.25 15.47
N ILE A 39 12.82 0.41 14.16
CA ILE A 39 13.09 -0.67 13.21
C ILE A 39 14.51 -0.56 12.68
N SER A 40 15.22 -1.69 12.64
CA SER A 40 16.55 -1.72 12.03
C SER A 40 16.43 -1.47 10.52
N GLN A 41 17.38 -0.72 9.95
CA GLN A 41 17.40 -0.40 8.51
C GLN A 41 17.39 -1.65 7.61
N SER A 42 17.79 -2.82 8.12
CA SER A 42 17.70 -4.11 7.42
C SER A 42 16.27 -4.57 7.09
N PHE A 43 15.25 -3.98 7.74
CA PHE A 43 13.83 -4.25 7.48
C PHE A 43 13.08 -3.05 6.90
N ALA A 44 13.74 -1.91 6.68
CA ALA A 44 13.16 -0.67 6.15
C ALA A 44 12.52 -0.81 4.74
N LYS A 45 12.76 -1.95 4.10
CA LYS A 45 12.26 -2.33 2.78
C LYS A 45 11.92 -3.81 2.83
N LYS A 46 10.82 -4.22 2.19
CA LYS A 46 10.54 -5.56 1.64
C LYS A 46 9.03 -5.67 1.39
N ALA A 47 8.57 -4.99 0.35
CA ALA A 47 7.40 -5.45 -0.38
C ALA A 47 7.93 -5.71 -1.79
N ASP A 48 7.59 -6.85 -2.38
CA ASP A 48 8.07 -7.18 -3.72
C ASP A 48 7.22 -6.51 -4.80
N LEU A 49 5.91 -6.42 -4.54
CA LEU A 49 4.93 -5.87 -5.47
C LEU A 49 3.98 -4.91 -4.76
N ALA A 50 3.45 -3.95 -5.51
CA ALA A 50 2.36 -3.10 -5.09
C ALA A 50 1.29 -3.01 -6.18
N LEU A 51 0.03 -2.92 -5.76
CA LEU A 51 -1.07 -2.47 -6.60
C LEU A 51 -1.16 -0.96 -6.46
N ALA A 52 -1.05 -0.25 -7.58
CA ALA A 52 -1.23 1.19 -7.66
C ALA A 52 -2.46 1.54 -8.49
N PHE A 53 -3.09 2.65 -8.15
CA PHE A 53 -4.07 3.27 -9.02
C PHE A 53 -3.35 3.95 -10.19
N SER A 54 -3.79 3.63 -11.41
CA SER A 54 -3.29 4.20 -12.65
C SER A 54 -3.75 5.64 -12.76
N CYS A 55 -2.84 6.60 -12.65
CA CYS A 55 -3.16 8.03 -12.83
C CYS A 55 -3.72 8.34 -14.22
N ASP A 56 -3.42 7.50 -15.23
CA ASP A 56 -3.97 7.63 -16.59
C ASP A 56 -5.43 7.19 -16.71
N HIS A 57 -5.97 6.49 -15.70
CA HIS A 57 -7.35 6.02 -15.74
C HIS A 57 -8.30 7.20 -15.43
N PRO A 58 -9.35 7.48 -16.25
CA PRO A 58 -10.19 8.67 -16.09
C PRO A 58 -10.75 8.87 -14.68
N SER A 59 -11.23 7.80 -14.05
CA SER A 59 -11.79 7.86 -12.68
C SER A 59 -10.76 8.20 -11.59
N VAL A 60 -9.48 7.91 -11.84
CA VAL A 60 -8.38 8.24 -10.93
C VAL A 60 -7.85 9.65 -11.24
N ALA A 61 -7.68 9.96 -12.54
CA ALA A 61 -7.18 11.25 -13.03
C ALA A 61 -8.00 12.44 -12.49
N VAL A 62 -9.33 12.31 -12.45
CA VAL A 62 -10.23 13.35 -11.92
C VAL A 62 -9.90 13.72 -10.47
N ALA A 63 -9.48 12.75 -9.65
CA ALA A 63 -9.09 13.00 -8.26
C ALA A 63 -7.64 13.47 -8.12
N ILE A 64 -6.73 12.92 -8.93
CA ILE A 64 -5.28 13.10 -8.75
C ILE A 64 -4.72 14.32 -9.51
N GLU A 65 -5.18 14.60 -10.73
CA GLU A 65 -4.63 15.69 -11.54
C GLU A 65 -4.71 17.07 -10.87
N PRO A 66 -5.82 17.47 -10.23
CA PRO A 66 -5.89 18.78 -9.58
C PRO A 66 -4.85 18.92 -8.46
N VAL A 67 -4.67 17.85 -7.69
CA VAL A 67 -3.70 17.80 -6.58
C VAL A 67 -2.27 17.90 -7.10
N GLN A 68 -1.93 17.14 -8.15
CA GLN A 68 -0.61 17.18 -8.77
C GLN A 68 -0.33 18.52 -9.46
N LYS A 69 -1.33 19.15 -10.09
CA LYS A 69 -1.18 20.49 -10.70
C LYS A 69 -0.92 21.57 -9.64
N ALA A 70 -1.61 21.49 -8.49
CA ALA A 70 -1.40 22.41 -7.38
C ALA A 70 -0.08 22.17 -6.65
N ASN A 71 0.37 20.91 -6.58
CA ASN A 71 1.57 20.49 -5.85
C ASN A 71 2.41 19.51 -6.70
N PRO A 72 3.20 19.99 -7.67
CA PRO A 72 3.96 19.13 -8.59
C PRO A 72 4.95 18.18 -7.91
N ASP A 73 5.49 18.60 -6.76
CA ASP A 73 6.49 17.84 -5.99
C ASP A 73 5.85 16.94 -4.92
N LEU A 74 4.51 16.86 -4.84
CA LEU A 74 3.83 16.05 -3.84
C LEU A 74 3.93 14.56 -4.18
N CYS A 75 4.67 13.81 -3.36
CA CYS A 75 4.66 12.34 -3.42
C CYS A 75 3.29 11.81 -2.99
N LEU A 76 2.63 10.97 -3.78
CA LEU A 76 1.35 10.35 -3.43
C LEU A 76 1.50 9.05 -2.63
N SER A 77 2.70 8.45 -2.62
CA SER A 77 2.98 7.25 -1.82
C SER A 77 4.11 7.47 -0.82
N GLN A 78 4.32 6.46 0.02
CA GLN A 78 5.40 6.38 1.00
C GLN A 78 6.76 6.00 0.39
N MET A 79 6.86 5.84 -0.93
CA MET A 79 8.08 5.41 -1.62
C MET A 79 8.98 6.59 -1.97
N THR A 80 10.29 6.35 -2.13
CA THR A 80 11.27 7.42 -2.43
C THR A 80 11.63 7.57 -3.90
N ASP A 81 11.42 6.54 -4.73
CA ASP A 81 11.85 6.62 -6.12
C ASP A 81 10.94 7.54 -6.94
N ALA A 82 11.51 8.13 -8.00
CA ALA A 82 10.86 9.17 -8.78
C ALA A 82 9.54 8.75 -9.45
N TYR A 83 9.28 7.44 -9.58
CA TYR A 83 8.07 6.96 -10.24
C TYR A 83 7.04 6.44 -9.24
N THR A 84 7.41 5.50 -8.36
CA THR A 84 6.40 4.92 -7.44
C THR A 84 6.00 5.86 -6.33
N SER A 85 6.80 6.90 -6.05
CA SER A 85 6.41 8.01 -5.16
C SER A 85 5.22 8.80 -5.70
N THR A 86 5.00 8.85 -7.01
CA THR A 86 3.99 9.72 -7.65
C THR A 86 2.67 9.02 -7.96
N VAL A 87 2.50 7.76 -7.55
CA VAL A 87 1.26 6.98 -7.80
C VAL A 87 0.61 6.57 -6.48
N PRO A 88 -0.72 6.61 -6.36
CA PRO A 88 -1.40 6.13 -5.15
C PRO A 88 -1.28 4.61 -5.03
N LEU A 89 -0.71 4.12 -3.94
CA LEU A 89 -0.57 2.68 -3.67
C LEU A 89 -1.75 2.18 -2.84
N ALA A 90 -2.44 1.16 -3.33
CA ALA A 90 -3.66 0.61 -2.73
C ALA A 90 -3.38 -0.63 -1.88
N CYS A 91 -2.41 -1.45 -2.30
CA CYS A 91 -2.12 -2.74 -1.67
C CYS A 91 -0.68 -3.15 -1.95
N CYS A 92 -0.06 -3.92 -1.04
CA CYS A 92 1.23 -4.55 -1.27
C CYS A 92 1.16 -6.07 -1.21
N LEU A 93 2.11 -6.72 -1.88
CA LEU A 93 2.35 -8.14 -1.78
C LEU A 93 3.80 -8.37 -1.38
N GLU A 94 4.00 -9.05 -0.26
CA GLU A 94 5.31 -9.53 0.18
C GLU A 94 5.43 -11.03 -0.13
N VAL A 95 6.43 -11.39 -0.94
CA VAL A 95 6.55 -12.70 -1.56
C VAL A 95 7.81 -13.41 -1.07
N LYS A 96 7.63 -14.60 -0.52
CA LYS A 96 8.72 -15.50 -0.14
C LYS A 96 8.64 -16.79 -0.95
N GLU A 97 9.79 -17.40 -1.16
CA GLU A 97 9.88 -18.74 -1.72
C GLU A 97 9.24 -19.80 -0.81
N GLY A 98 9.03 -21.01 -1.33
CA GLY A 98 8.48 -22.11 -0.56
C GLY A 98 9.40 -22.48 0.61
N GLY A 99 8.85 -22.47 1.83
CA GLY A 99 9.63 -22.67 3.06
C GLY A 99 10.24 -21.39 3.64
N GLY A 100 10.00 -20.23 3.01
CA GLY A 100 10.41 -18.93 3.54
C GLY A 100 9.73 -18.57 4.86
N ASP A 101 10.33 -17.63 5.61
CA ASP A 101 9.84 -17.23 6.93
C ASP A 101 8.61 -16.31 6.83
N TYR A 102 7.46 -16.85 7.21
CA TYR A 102 6.21 -16.11 7.28
C TYR A 102 6.24 -14.94 8.27
N ASN A 103 6.97 -15.07 9.39
CA ASN A 103 7.10 -13.99 10.37
C ASN A 103 7.95 -12.84 9.79
N GLU A 104 8.96 -13.18 8.98
CA GLU A 104 9.72 -12.18 8.25
C GLU A 104 8.83 -11.46 7.22
N ALA A 105 7.99 -12.19 6.49
CA ALA A 105 7.06 -11.64 5.51
C ALA A 105 6.02 -10.71 6.15
N ILE A 106 5.39 -11.11 7.27
CA ILE A 106 4.39 -10.26 7.94
C ILE A 106 5.01 -9.02 8.58
N LEU A 107 6.23 -9.12 9.12
CA LEU A 107 6.95 -7.95 9.65
C LEU A 107 7.19 -6.93 8.54
N GLN A 108 7.64 -7.39 7.38
CA GLN A 108 7.97 -6.54 6.24
C GLN A 108 6.73 -5.91 5.61
N LEU A 109 5.65 -6.70 5.48
CA LEU A 109 4.33 -6.20 5.14
C LEU A 109 3.87 -5.11 6.12
N GLY A 110 3.98 -5.37 7.42
CA GLY A 110 3.58 -4.44 8.48
C GLY A 110 4.34 -3.12 8.43
N ILE A 111 5.65 -3.16 8.15
CA ILE A 111 6.48 -1.95 7.98
C ILE A 111 5.98 -1.12 6.80
N TRP A 112 5.74 -1.78 5.67
CA TRP A 112 5.29 -1.10 4.46
C TRP A 112 3.90 -0.49 4.64
N CYS A 113 2.97 -1.22 5.26
CA CYS A 113 1.62 -0.73 5.59
C CYS A 113 1.67 0.43 6.58
N ALA A 114 2.53 0.36 7.60
CA ALA A 114 2.67 1.43 8.58
C ALA A 114 3.14 2.74 7.94
N ALA A 115 4.13 2.66 7.05
CA ALA A 115 4.59 3.81 6.28
C ALA A 115 3.52 4.35 5.32
N GLY A 116 2.75 3.47 4.68
CA GLY A 116 1.60 3.86 3.84
C GLY A 116 0.52 4.61 4.63
N LEU A 117 0.16 4.13 5.82
CA LEU A 117 -0.78 4.80 6.72
C LEU A 117 -0.24 6.14 7.25
N GLU A 118 1.07 6.26 7.47
CA GLU A 118 1.70 7.55 7.80
C GLU A 118 1.63 8.53 6.63
N ARG A 119 1.90 8.08 5.40
CA ARG A 119 1.78 8.93 4.22
C ARG A 119 0.35 9.42 4.03
N LEU A 120 -0.64 8.52 4.12
CA LEU A 120 -2.06 8.85 4.00
C LEU A 120 -2.49 9.87 5.05
N ARG A 121 -2.04 9.71 6.30
CA ARG A 121 -2.26 10.69 7.36
C ARG A 121 -1.77 12.08 6.96
N GLY A 122 -0.52 12.18 6.47
CA GLY A 122 0.05 13.44 6.02
C GLY A 122 -0.69 14.06 4.84
N LEU A 123 -1.16 13.24 3.88
CA LEU A 123 -1.99 13.71 2.76
C LEU A 123 -3.33 14.27 3.23
N ARG A 124 -3.98 13.60 4.20
CA ARG A 124 -5.23 14.08 4.79
C ARG A 124 -5.03 15.40 5.54
N THR A 125 -4.00 15.50 6.37
CA THR A 125 -3.70 16.75 7.11
C THR A 125 -3.48 17.92 6.15
N LEU A 126 -2.83 17.68 5.01
CA LEU A 126 -2.67 18.70 3.97
C LEU A 126 -4.03 19.13 3.38
N ALA A 127 -4.90 18.17 3.08
CA ALA A 127 -6.24 18.44 2.54
C ALA A 127 -7.17 19.16 3.55
N GLU A 128 -7.11 18.81 4.84
CA GLU A 128 -7.93 19.43 5.90
C GLU A 128 -7.51 20.86 6.22
N THR A 129 -6.21 21.16 6.11
CA THR A 129 -5.69 22.52 6.27
C THR A 129 -6.31 23.46 5.22
N ASP A 130 -6.60 22.94 4.02
CA ASP A 130 -7.22 23.70 2.93
C ASP A 130 -8.76 23.73 3.00
N SER A 131 -9.41 22.74 3.61
CA SER A 131 -10.88 22.61 3.62
C SER A 131 -11.56 23.17 4.88
N GLY A 132 -10.82 23.40 5.98
CA GLY A 132 -11.38 23.90 7.25
C GLY A 132 -12.37 22.93 7.93
N SER A 133 -12.50 21.70 7.43
CA SER A 133 -13.39 20.68 7.97
C SER A 133 -12.70 19.89 9.07
N GLY A 134 -12.93 20.26 10.34
CA GLY A 134 -12.38 19.58 11.52
C GLY A 134 -13.02 18.24 11.87
N LEU A 135 -13.42 17.45 10.87
CA LEU A 135 -13.92 16.08 11.10
C LEU A 135 -12.75 15.10 10.99
N GLU A 136 -12.31 14.58 12.14
CA GLU A 136 -11.40 13.43 12.23
C GLU A 136 -12.15 12.18 11.70
N GLU A 137 -12.22 12.02 10.38
CA GLU A 137 -12.64 10.74 9.81
C GLU A 137 -11.52 9.72 10.04
N GLU A 138 -11.84 8.45 10.30
CA GLU A 138 -10.81 7.41 10.45
C GLU A 138 -10.05 7.22 9.13
N LEU A 139 -8.75 6.91 9.17
CA LEU A 139 -8.00 6.60 7.95
C LEU A 139 -8.52 5.26 7.38
N PRO A 140 -8.70 5.14 6.06
CA PRO A 140 -9.05 3.85 5.49
C PRO A 140 -7.95 2.84 5.80
N PRO A 141 -8.29 1.56 6.05
CA PRO A 141 -7.28 0.55 6.30
C PRO A 141 -6.40 0.32 5.07
N PHE A 142 -5.13 0.00 5.32
CA PHE A 142 -4.20 -0.43 4.30
C PHE A 142 -4.28 -1.94 4.10
N LEU A 143 -4.27 -2.37 2.84
CA LEU A 143 -4.43 -3.77 2.45
C LEU A 143 -3.08 -4.39 2.08
N GLY A 144 -2.88 -5.66 2.41
CA GLY A 144 -1.67 -6.37 2.05
C GLY A 144 -1.85 -7.87 1.91
N TRP A 145 -0.94 -8.51 1.19
CA TRP A 145 -0.85 -9.96 1.10
C TRP A 145 0.54 -10.43 1.48
N THR A 146 0.61 -11.52 2.22
CA THR A 146 1.82 -12.35 2.24
C THR A 146 1.61 -13.57 1.37
N VAL A 147 2.62 -13.90 0.57
CA VAL A 147 2.65 -15.08 -0.29
C VAL A 147 3.90 -15.87 0.04
N VAL A 148 3.76 -17.04 0.68
CA VAL A 148 4.90 -17.92 1.02
C VAL A 148 4.74 -19.23 0.27
N GLY A 149 5.51 -19.42 -0.80
CA GLY A 149 5.29 -20.54 -1.71
C GLY A 149 3.89 -20.49 -2.34
N HIS A 150 2.99 -21.39 -1.91
CA HIS A 150 1.60 -21.45 -2.37
C HIS A 150 0.59 -20.97 -1.31
N ASP A 151 1.05 -20.53 -0.14
CA ASP A 151 0.19 -20.02 0.92
C ASP A 151 0.00 -18.51 0.78
N TRP A 152 -1.24 -18.11 0.50
CA TRP A 152 -1.66 -16.71 0.35
C TRP A 152 -2.48 -16.29 1.55
N LYS A 153 -2.11 -15.18 2.17
CA LYS A 153 -2.75 -14.65 3.37
C LYS A 153 -3.03 -13.16 3.20
N PHE A 154 -4.29 -12.77 3.36
CA PHE A 154 -4.73 -11.39 3.26
C PHE A 154 -4.67 -10.69 4.62
N HIS A 155 -4.23 -9.45 4.62
CA HIS A 155 -3.96 -8.66 5.81
C HIS A 155 -4.61 -7.29 5.69
N ILE A 156 -5.22 -6.86 6.78
CA ILE A 156 -5.80 -5.52 6.92
C ILE A 156 -5.05 -4.82 8.04
N SER A 157 -4.48 -3.66 7.75
CA SER A 157 -3.73 -2.83 8.69
C SER A 157 -4.43 -1.49 8.87
N TRP A 158 -4.52 -0.99 10.10
CA TRP A 158 -5.04 0.34 10.41
C TRP A 158 -4.18 0.98 11.49
N LYS A 159 -4.39 2.26 11.78
CA LYS A 159 -3.78 2.91 12.94
C LYS A 159 -4.76 2.89 14.09
N ASP A 160 -4.31 2.44 15.27
CA ASP A 160 -5.09 2.59 16.49
C ASP A 160 -4.98 4.01 17.07
N GLU A 161 -5.75 4.30 18.11
CA GLU A 161 -5.74 5.60 18.82
C GLU A 161 -4.35 5.98 19.37
N GLY A 162 -3.50 4.99 19.65
CA GLY A 162 -2.12 5.17 20.10
C GLY A 162 -1.11 5.41 18.98
N GLY A 163 -1.55 5.37 17.71
CA GLY A 163 -0.70 5.46 16.54
C GLY A 163 0.08 4.18 16.23
N ASN A 164 -0.20 3.06 16.91
CA ASN A 164 0.33 1.77 16.52
C ASN A 164 -0.38 1.26 15.27
N VAL A 165 0.27 0.33 14.56
CA VAL A 165 -0.29 -0.28 13.34
C VAL A 165 -0.60 -1.75 13.61
N PRO A 166 -1.74 -2.07 14.23
CA PRO A 166 -2.22 -3.44 14.29
C PRO A 166 -2.45 -3.98 12.88
N ASN A 167 -2.10 -5.24 12.68
CA ASN A 167 -2.36 -5.98 11.45
C ASN A 167 -3.21 -7.21 11.77
N LYS A 168 -4.36 -7.32 11.11
CA LYS A 168 -5.27 -8.45 11.25
C LYS A 168 -5.19 -9.34 10.02
N LEU A 169 -4.79 -10.59 10.26
CA LEU A 169 -4.90 -11.66 9.26
C LEU A 169 -6.38 -11.98 9.01
N CYS A 170 -6.81 -11.78 7.78
CA CYS A 170 -8.11 -12.19 7.28
C CYS A 170 -7.97 -13.52 6.55
N LEU A 171 -8.50 -14.58 7.15
CA LEU A 171 -8.65 -15.85 6.47
C LEU A 171 -9.80 -15.72 5.47
N VAL A 172 -9.49 -15.65 4.18
CA VAL A 172 -10.50 -15.78 3.14
C VAL A 172 -11.00 -17.22 3.21
N PRO A 173 -12.30 -17.48 3.47
CA PRO A 173 -12.83 -18.83 3.46
C PRO A 173 -12.58 -19.41 2.07
N GLY A 174 -11.83 -20.51 2.00
CA GLY A 174 -11.56 -21.18 0.73
C GLY A 174 -12.88 -21.55 0.06
N GLY A 175 -13.16 -20.92 -1.08
CA GLY A 175 -14.24 -21.33 -1.97
C GLY A 175 -13.96 -22.77 -2.39
N ARG A 176 -14.89 -23.66 -2.06
CA ARG A 176 -14.97 -25.00 -2.65
C ARG A 176 -15.78 -24.93 -3.93
#